data_AF-A0A7X3ZCK1-F1
#
_entry.id   AF-A0A7X3ZCK1-F1
#
_cell.length_a   1.000
_cell.length_b   1.000
_cell.length_c   1.000
_cell.angle_alpha   90.00
_cell.angle_beta   90.00
_cell.angle_gamma   90.00
#
_symmetry.space_group_name_H-M   'P 1'
#
loop_
_entity.id
_entity.type
_entity.pdbx_description
1 polymer ?
#
loop_
_entity_poly.entity_id
_entity_poly.type
_entity_poly.pdbx_seq_one_letter_code
_entity_poly.pdbx_strand_id
1 'polypeptide(L)' 'AVVVDRLPKTRSGKILRGVMVKMADGEDFKMPATIDDPAILEEIRESLKTLGYPKDQ' A
#
# COMPACT_ATOMS: atom_id res chain seq x y z
N ALA A 1 14.57 4.55 0.12
CA ALA A 1 13.42 5.01 -0.68
C ALA A 1 13.25 4.05 -1.86
N VAL A 2 12.02 3.78 -2.29
CA VAL A 2 11.72 2.92 -3.45
C VAL A 2 10.91 3.71 -4.46
N VAL A 3 11.15 3.48 -5.74
CA VAL A 3 10.36 4.07 -6.83
C VAL A 3 9.24 3.08 -7.17
N VAL A 4 8.02 3.61 -7.33
CA VAL A 4 6.84 2.84 -7.71
C VAL A 4 6.13 3.56 -8.85
N ASP A 5 5.46 2.81 -9.72
CA ASP A 5 4.78 3.37 -10.90
C ASP A 5 3.60 4.26 -10.51
N ARG A 6 2.90 3.91 -9.41
CA ARG A 6 1.70 4.61 -8.94
C ARG A 6 1.49 4.42 -7.45
N LEU A 7 0.79 5.39 -6.85
CA LEU A 7 0.38 5.34 -5.44
C LEU A 7 -1.11 4.95 -5.32
N PRO A 8 -1.49 4.18 -4.29
CA PRO A 8 -2.86 3.75 -4.09
C PRO A 8 -3.71 4.97 -3.75
N LYS A 9 -4.81 5.15 -4.49
CA LYS A 9 -5.67 6.33 -4.36
C LYS A 9 -7.14 5.93 -4.22
N THR A 10 -7.94 6.83 -3.69
CA THR A 10 -9.39 6.74 -3.82
C THR A 10 -9.81 7.16 -5.24
N ARG A 11 -11.05 6.87 -5.64
CA ARG A 11 -11.66 7.37 -6.89
C ARG A 11 -11.67 8.91 -7.02
N SER A 12 -11.48 9.62 -5.91
CA SER A 12 -11.34 11.09 -5.87
C SER A 12 -9.88 11.57 -5.88
N GLY A 13 -8.91 10.66 -6.02
CA GLY A 13 -7.48 10.96 -6.11
C GLY A 13 -6.76 11.11 -4.77
N LYS A 14 -7.43 10.89 -3.62
CA LYS A 14 -6.77 10.97 -2.31
C LYS A 14 -5.86 9.76 -2.10
N ILE A 15 -4.60 9.99 -1.75
CA ILE A 15 -3.64 8.91 -1.48
C ILE A 15 -4.00 8.17 -0.19
N LEU A 16 -4.03 6.84 -0.25
CA LEU A 16 -4.34 5.95 0.87
C LEU A 16 -3.12 5.71 1.78
N ARG A 17 -2.52 6.79 2.31
CA ARG A 17 -1.30 6.69 3.14
C ARG A 17 -1.45 5.80 4.36
N GLY A 18 -2.60 5.85 5.04
CA GLY A 18 -2.85 5.01 6.22
C GLY A 18 -2.83 3.50 5.91
N VAL A 19 -3.26 3.11 4.70
CA VAL A 19 -3.19 1.70 4.27
C VAL A 19 -1.74 1.29 4.02
N MET A 20 -0.93 2.16 3.42
CA MET A 20 0.50 1.89 3.20
C MET A 20 1.28 1.72 4.50
N VAL A 21 0.98 2.53 5.53
CA VAL A 21 1.58 2.40 6.87
C VAL A 21 1.26 1.03 7.47
N LYS A 22 -0.03 0.67 7.54
CA LYS A 22 -0.45 -0.64 8.06
C LYS A 22 0.19 -1.80 7.33
N MET A 23 0.29 -1.71 6.01
CA MET A 23 0.95 -2.73 5.19
C MET A 23 2.44 -2.85 5.49
N ALA A 24 3.14 -1.73 5.70
CA ALA A 24 4.54 -1.72 6.10
C ALA A 24 4.73 -2.26 7.53
N ASP A 25 3.78 -2.00 8.42
CA ASP A 25 3.81 -2.46 9.82
C ASP A 25 3.32 -3.92 9.98
N GLY A 26 2.83 -4.54 8.89
CA GLY A 26 2.25 -5.89 8.95
C GLY A 26 0.90 -5.97 9.67
N GLU A 27 0.24 -4.83 9.89
CA GLU A 27 -1.06 -4.76 10.53
C GLU A 27 -2.20 -5.12 9.58
N ASP A 28 -3.26 -5.71 10.13
CA ASP A 28 -4.50 -5.92 9.40
C ASP A 28 -5.15 -4.60 8.97
N PHE A 29 -5.54 -4.55 7.70
CA PHE A 29 -6.32 -3.46 7.15
C PHE A 29 -7.45 -3.99 6.28
N LYS A 30 -8.55 -3.23 6.23
CA LYS A 30 -9.64 -3.48 5.31
C LYS A 30 -9.39 -2.73 4.01
N MET A 31 -9.55 -3.41 2.89
CA MET A 31 -9.50 -2.76 1.58
C MET A 31 -10.61 -1.70 1.49
N PRO A 32 -10.28 -0.41 1.25
CA PRO A 32 -11.29 0.63 1.14
C PRO A 32 -12.18 0.40 -0.10
N ALA A 33 -13.50 0.44 0.07
CA ALA A 33 -14.44 0.30 -1.06
C ALA A 33 -14.31 1.42 -2.11
N THR A 34 -13.71 2.56 -1.73
CA THR A 34 -13.50 3.73 -2.58
C THR A 34 -12.15 3.75 -3.28
N ILE A 35 -11.35 2.67 -3.18
CA ILE A 35 -10.10 2.54 -3.94
C ILE A 35 -10.39 2.59 -5.46
N ASP A 36 -9.45 3.16 -6.22
CA ASP A 36 -9.50 3.23 -7.67
C ASP A 36 -9.17 1.88 -8.31
N ASP A 37 -8.04 1.29 -7.93
CA ASP A 37 -7.54 0.01 -8.42
C ASP A 37 -6.96 -0.81 -7.25
N PRO A 38 -7.64 -1.90 -6.85
CA PRO A 38 -7.16 -2.82 -5.82
C PRO A 38 -5.77 -3.41 -6.08
N ALA A 39 -5.37 -3.60 -7.34
CA ALA A 39 -4.11 -4.24 -7.70
C ALA A 39 -2.89 -3.43 -7.22
N ILE A 40 -3.03 -2.10 -7.12
CA ILE A 40 -1.97 -1.21 -6.62
C ILE A 40 -1.53 -1.60 -5.20
N LEU A 41 -2.44 -2.11 -4.36
CA LEU A 41 -2.07 -2.51 -3.01
C LEU A 41 -1.10 -3.70 -3.03
N GLU A 42 -1.21 -4.62 -3.98
CA GLU A 42 -0.26 -5.72 -4.11
C GLU A 42 1.07 -5.24 -4.70
N GLU A 43 1.06 -4.36 -5.71
CA GLU A 43 2.27 -3.72 -6.26
C GLU A 43 3.09 -2.99 -5.17
N ILE A 44 2.40 -2.25 -4.28
CA ILE A 44 3.03 -1.59 -3.13
C ILE A 44 3.53 -2.62 -2.13
N ARG A 45 2.79 -3.71 -1.88
CA ARG A 45 3.24 -4.79 -0.98
C ARG A 45 4.55 -5.41 -1.49
N GLU A 46 4.64 -5.69 -2.78
CA GLU A 46 5.86 -6.20 -3.40
C GLU A 46 7.02 -5.21 -3.27
N SER A 47 6.76 -3.93 -3.51
CA SER A 47 7.77 -2.87 -3.33
C SER A 47 8.24 -2.78 -1.88
N LEU A 48 7.35 -2.89 -0.90
CA LEU A 48 7.68 -2.89 0.53
C LEU A 48 8.53 -4.10 0.92
N LYS A 49 8.26 -5.29 0.36
CA LYS A 49 9.09 -6.48 0.58
C LYS A 49 10.55 -6.24 0.15
N THR A 50 10.79 -5.54 -0.97
CA THR A 50 12.15 -5.22 -1.42
C THR A 50 12.92 -4.31 -0.45
N LEU A 51 12.19 -3.55 0.38
CA LEU A 51 12.76 -2.69 1.42
C LEU A 51 12.92 -3.41 2.78
N GLY A 52 12.52 -4.68 2.88
CA GLY A 52 12.54 -5.44 4.12
C GLY A 52 11.38 -5.14 5.06
N TYR A 53 10.22 -4.74 4.52
CA TYR A 53 8.97 -4.60 5.29
C TYR A 53 8.00 -5.76 5.00
N PRO A 54 7.21 -6.20 5.99
CA PRO A 54 7.26 -5.77 7.40
C PRO A 54 8.54 -6.24 8.10
N LYS A 55 9.04 -5.45 9.07
CA LYS A 55 10.35 -5.69 9.70
C LYS A 55 10.39 -6.89 10.67
N ASP A 56 9.24 -7.48 10.96
CA ASP A 56 9.07 -8.53 11.97
C ASP A 56 8.70 -9.90 11.37
N GLN A 57 9.19 -10.22 10.17
CA GLN A 57 9.02 -11.55 9.55
C GLN A 57 10.32 -12.36 9.55
#